data_AF-A0A843EPT9-F1
#
_entry.id   AF-A0A843EPT9-F1
#
_cell.length_a   1.000
_cell.length_b   1.000
_cell.length_c   1.000
_cell.angle_alpha   90.00
_cell.angle_beta   90.00
_cell.angle_gamma   90.00
#
_symmetry.space_group_name_H-M   'P 1'
#
loop_
_entity.id
_entity.type
_entity.pdbx_description
1 polymer ?
#
loop_
_entity_poly.entity_id
_entity_poly.type
_entity_poly.pdbx_seq_one_letter_code
_entity_poly.pdbx_strand_id
1 'polypeptide(L)'
;MRSKRIIGFSMMFILIFLLMGLNTVCASNIDDLDYNLSDSLESSPVSNAIDLDNVGVSDDSESNSISDSIDEDSISNMDGSIEEISNENSQSESKIGDSEKSIHTVTEENYSSYFDSDGNLINSLVKANDTINLSGNFSNKKFVINIPLTITSTESDAILKNSPIFYYNVSNENFAYDAIVSNLKIESDIPDISAVWVIGSKNIRILNNDIFTTGHNGYPISLDGFTYNCIVENNIIKTVVPVNTAIDSSEVNYDEENSGDNSSWQHSGISLRDAHGNSIVNNDITVENSYGVYLCYGTSTSSNNIIANNTIRATSETPSFWSYGVYITGNYNHIENNTIIRMYRGIHSSYAHNYIIGNRIYDINGLDENNGIGGDYGIYGGNDTLIANNSIYNADVIGAGILVGSNSDVYGNYIQINSSGEGIRIGDVEGGHNSRVHNNTIDFLSGAGITVKGTPQDTEVYDNIVNSLSNIGANQGSGLGIGILSIYQSRSSRPYNISIYNNTIYTSNDYAINIAQSSTESWLCENNSIGTKLIIYPIAMDYSPEWGDGTVY
;
A
#
# COMPACT_ATOMS: atom_id res chain seq x y z
N MET A 1 -46.75 -23.76 -0.84
CA MET A 1 -46.98 -23.01 0.43
C MET A 1 -45.71 -22.78 1.29
N ARG A 2 -44.50 -23.20 0.87
CA ARG A 2 -43.25 -22.94 1.62
C ARG A 2 -42.54 -21.61 1.27
N SER A 3 -42.84 -20.96 0.14
CA SER A 3 -42.16 -19.71 -0.26
C SER A 3 -42.66 -18.43 0.42
N LYS A 4 -43.88 -18.42 0.99
CA LYS A 4 -44.44 -17.22 1.63
C LYS A 4 -43.92 -16.97 3.05
N ARG A 5 -43.32 -17.97 3.72
CA ARG A 5 -42.77 -17.82 5.08
C ARG A 5 -41.35 -17.23 5.11
N ILE A 6 -40.58 -17.40 4.03
CA ILE A 6 -39.19 -16.90 3.94
C ILE A 6 -39.16 -15.40 3.63
N ILE A 7 -40.10 -14.91 2.81
CA ILE A 7 -40.20 -13.47 2.48
C ILE A 7 -40.63 -12.63 3.69
N GLY A 8 -41.54 -13.16 4.53
CA GLY A 8 -41.97 -12.47 5.75
C GLY A 8 -40.87 -12.32 6.80
N PHE A 9 -39.96 -13.29 6.91
CA PHE A 9 -38.84 -13.25 7.85
C PHE A 9 -37.75 -12.27 7.39
N SER A 10 -37.50 -12.18 6.08
CA SER A 10 -36.50 -11.26 5.52
C SER A 10 -36.92 -9.79 5.62
N MET A 11 -38.20 -9.47 5.41
CA MET A 11 -38.69 -8.09 5.56
C MET A 11 -38.69 -7.61 7.01
N MET A 12 -38.87 -8.51 7.98
CA MET A 12 -38.85 -8.14 9.40
C MET A 12 -37.43 -7.80 9.87
N PHE A 13 -36.40 -8.48 9.35
CA PHE A 13 -34.99 -8.17 9.61
C PHE A 13 -34.58 -6.81 9.02
N ILE A 14 -34.99 -6.51 7.78
CA ILE A 14 -34.70 -5.22 7.14
C ILE A 14 -35.36 -4.06 7.91
N LEU A 15 -36.58 -4.25 8.43
CA LEU A 15 -37.28 -3.24 9.22
C LEU A 15 -36.61 -2.96 10.57
N ILE A 16 -36.05 -4.00 11.21
CA ILE A 16 -35.31 -3.87 12.48
C ILE A 16 -34.00 -3.09 12.26
N PHE A 17 -33.25 -3.38 11.19
CA PHE A 17 -32.05 -2.62 10.85
C PHE A 17 -32.34 -1.16 10.47
N LEU A 18 -33.45 -0.89 9.79
CA LEU A 18 -33.87 0.47 9.46
C LEU A 18 -34.27 1.29 10.71
N LEU A 19 -34.91 0.65 11.70
CA LEU A 19 -35.28 1.27 12.98
C LEU A 19 -34.08 1.49 13.92
N MET A 20 -33.03 0.67 13.80
CA MET A 20 -31.78 0.88 14.55
C MET A 20 -30.93 2.01 13.95
N GLY A 21 -30.93 2.20 12.63
CA GLY A 21 -30.24 3.31 11.95
C GLY A 21 -30.89 4.69 12.15
N LEU A 22 -32.20 4.74 12.44
CA LEU A 22 -32.91 6.01 12.70
C LEU A 22 -32.68 6.56 14.12
N ASN A 23 -32.15 5.77 15.06
CA ASN A 23 -31.86 6.22 16.42
C ASN A 23 -30.42 6.74 16.61
N THR A 24 -29.58 6.74 15.57
CA THR A 24 -28.18 7.22 15.62
C THR A 24 -27.95 8.58 14.97
N VAL A 25 -29.01 9.22 14.45
CA VAL A 25 -28.94 10.61 13.95
C VAL A 25 -29.75 11.51 14.87
N CYS A 26 -29.17 11.82 16.03
CA CYS A 26 -29.52 13.01 16.80
C CYS A 26 -28.41 13.33 17.81
N ALA A 27 -28.12 14.62 17.93
CA ALA A 27 -27.25 15.30 18.89
C ALA A 27 -25.73 15.34 18.59
N SER A 28 -25.33 16.34 17.82
CA SER A 28 -24.46 17.40 18.39
C SER A 28 -24.72 18.72 17.67
N ASN A 29 -24.72 19.78 18.47
CA ASN A 29 -25.25 21.10 18.16
C ASN A 29 -24.37 21.85 17.16
N ILE A 30 -25.03 22.53 16.23
CA ILE A 30 -24.49 23.67 15.49
C ILE A 30 -24.75 24.88 16.38
N ASP A 31 -23.68 25.50 16.88
CA ASP A 31 -23.68 26.92 17.22
C ASP A 31 -22.72 27.62 16.26
N ASP A 32 -23.25 28.65 15.62
CA ASP A 32 -22.59 29.57 14.70
C ASP A 32 -21.30 30.14 15.29
N LEU A 33 -20.23 30.13 14.49
CA LEU A 33 -19.23 31.18 14.53
C LEU A 33 -18.63 31.41 13.13
N ASP A 34 -19.24 32.41 12.50
CA ASP A 34 -18.84 33.17 11.34
C ASP A 34 -17.37 33.64 11.46
N TYR A 35 -16.52 33.24 10.50
CA TYR A 35 -15.28 33.96 10.20
C TYR A 35 -15.02 33.93 8.69
N ASN A 36 -15.40 35.04 8.05
CA ASN A 36 -14.91 35.47 6.75
C ASN A 36 -13.37 35.42 6.70
N LEU A 37 -12.80 34.72 5.72
CA LEU A 37 -11.55 35.15 5.11
C LEU A 37 -11.52 34.79 3.63
N SER A 38 -11.13 35.80 2.87
CA SER A 38 -11.15 35.97 1.43
C SER A 38 -10.32 34.99 0.62
N ASP A 39 -10.83 34.72 -0.59
CA ASP A 39 -10.09 34.29 -1.78
C ASP A 39 -8.65 34.82 -1.85
N SER A 40 -7.70 33.91 -2.09
CA SER A 40 -6.69 34.11 -3.13
C SER A 40 -6.09 32.76 -3.55
N LEU A 41 -6.39 32.40 -4.80
CA LEU A 41 -5.57 31.51 -5.62
C LEU A 41 -4.17 32.10 -5.78
N GLU A 42 -3.13 31.30 -5.53
CA GLU A 42 -1.95 31.09 -6.40
C GLU A 42 -0.83 30.39 -5.60
N SER A 43 -0.41 29.19 -6.04
CA SER A 43 0.98 28.93 -6.48
C SER A 43 1.21 27.45 -6.77
N SER A 44 1.80 27.23 -7.94
CA SER A 44 2.16 25.97 -8.59
C SER A 44 3.22 25.15 -7.84
N PRO A 45 3.32 23.83 -8.09
CA PRO A 45 4.43 23.01 -7.61
C PRO A 45 5.63 23.13 -8.57
N VAL A 46 6.81 23.48 -8.03
CA VAL A 46 8.08 23.33 -8.74
C VAL A 46 8.74 22.05 -8.26
N SER A 47 8.77 21.04 -9.15
CA SER A 47 9.55 19.83 -9.03
C SER A 47 10.99 20.11 -9.48
N ASN A 48 11.97 19.90 -8.61
CA ASN A 48 13.36 19.77 -9.01
C ASN A 48 13.71 18.27 -9.01
N ALA A 49 13.59 17.65 -10.18
CA ALA A 49 14.25 16.39 -10.48
C ALA A 49 15.71 16.70 -10.84
N ILE A 50 16.65 16.06 -10.14
CA ILE A 50 18.07 16.07 -10.51
C ILE A 50 18.28 14.87 -11.43
N ASP A 51 18.60 15.15 -12.69
CA ASP A 51 18.99 14.16 -13.69
C ASP A 51 20.52 13.99 -13.64
N LEU A 52 20.97 12.74 -13.50
CA LEU A 52 22.36 12.33 -13.48
C LEU A 52 22.59 11.43 -14.69
N ASP A 53 23.28 11.95 -15.71
CA ASP A 53 24.48 11.34 -16.32
C ASP A 53 24.84 12.03 -17.65
N ASN A 54 26.07 12.54 -17.76
CA ASN A 54 27.15 11.88 -18.52
C ASN A 54 28.27 12.86 -18.95
N VAL A 55 29.48 12.46 -18.55
CA VAL A 55 30.86 12.78 -18.94
C VAL A 55 31.11 13.61 -20.23
N GLY A 56 31.89 14.68 -20.08
CA GLY A 56 32.57 15.38 -21.19
C GLY A 56 33.58 16.43 -20.70
N VAL A 57 34.86 16.09 -20.77
CA VAL A 57 36.08 16.83 -20.34
C VAL A 57 36.25 18.22 -20.97
N SER A 58 36.66 19.24 -20.19
CA SER A 58 37.79 20.16 -20.49
C SER A 58 38.04 21.20 -19.39
N ASP A 59 39.33 21.45 -19.13
CA ASP A 59 39.94 22.44 -18.23
C ASP A 59 39.48 23.88 -18.48
N ASP A 60 39.33 24.71 -17.45
CA ASP A 60 40.37 25.67 -17.01
C ASP A 60 39.89 26.61 -15.88
N SER A 61 40.89 26.98 -15.09
CA SER A 61 41.02 27.98 -14.01
C SER A 61 40.13 29.25 -14.02
N GLU A 62 39.68 29.69 -12.84
CA GLU A 62 40.26 30.82 -12.05
C GLU A 62 39.28 31.33 -10.99
N SER A 63 39.83 31.57 -9.79
CA SER A 63 39.22 32.34 -8.71
C SER A 63 39.12 33.83 -9.07
N ASN A 64 38.05 34.51 -8.66
CA ASN A 64 38.19 35.92 -8.27
C ASN A 64 37.13 36.40 -7.28
N SER A 65 37.66 37.00 -6.21
CA SER A 65 37.04 37.79 -5.16
C SER A 65 36.42 39.09 -5.66
N ILE A 66 35.36 39.58 -4.99
CA ILE A 66 34.94 40.98 -5.05
C ILE A 66 34.70 41.51 -3.63
N SER A 67 35.32 42.66 -3.37
CA SER A 67 35.39 43.45 -2.14
C SER A 67 34.33 44.57 -2.08
N ASP A 68 33.90 44.89 -0.85
CA ASP A 68 33.55 46.18 -0.22
C ASP A 68 33.05 47.39 -1.03
N SER A 69 31.97 48.01 -0.51
CA SER A 69 32.01 49.40 -0.03
C SER A 69 30.78 49.77 0.84
N ILE A 70 31.08 50.39 1.99
CA ILE A 70 30.22 50.94 3.05
C ILE A 70 29.71 52.35 2.65
N ASP A 71 28.57 52.78 3.18
CA ASP A 71 28.39 54.18 3.64
C ASP A 71 27.52 54.24 4.91
N GLU A 72 28.04 54.94 5.92
CA GLU A 72 27.45 55.21 7.23
C GLU A 72 26.61 56.50 7.20
N ASP A 73 25.57 56.59 8.02
CA ASP A 73 25.23 57.89 8.63
C ASP A 73 24.59 57.74 10.03
N SER A 74 25.39 58.12 11.03
CA SER A 74 25.05 58.86 12.27
C SER A 74 24.26 58.20 13.43
N ILE A 75 24.99 58.05 14.55
CA ILE A 75 24.53 57.79 15.92
C ILE A 75 24.30 59.12 16.65
N SER A 76 23.23 59.24 17.45
CA SER A 76 23.22 60.09 18.64
C SER A 76 22.33 59.54 19.77
N ASN A 77 22.95 59.35 20.94
CA ASN A 77 22.40 58.87 22.21
C ASN A 77 21.30 59.77 22.80
N MET A 78 20.32 59.18 23.50
CA MET A 78 19.93 59.66 24.84
C MET A 78 19.14 58.62 25.66
N ASP A 79 19.61 58.52 26.91
CA ASP A 79 19.12 57.84 28.10
C ASP A 79 17.69 58.25 28.52
N GLY A 80 16.92 57.32 29.09
CA GLY A 80 15.55 57.58 29.55
C GLY A 80 14.77 56.31 29.95
N SER A 81 14.99 55.86 31.18
CA SER A 81 14.17 54.86 31.90
C SER A 81 12.72 55.31 32.10
N ILE A 82 11.71 54.53 31.67
CA ILE A 82 10.33 54.56 32.21
C ILE A 82 9.68 53.15 32.11
N GLU A 83 9.57 52.52 33.28
CA GLU A 83 8.52 51.62 33.82
C GLU A 83 7.97 50.43 32.99
N GLU A 84 8.31 49.22 33.46
CA GLU A 84 7.52 48.00 33.31
C GLU A 84 6.15 48.17 33.98
N ILE A 85 5.08 48.09 33.20
CA ILE A 85 3.74 47.83 33.73
C ILE A 85 3.57 46.32 33.82
N SER A 86 3.67 45.83 35.05
CA SER A 86 3.27 44.49 35.48
C SER A 86 1.79 44.26 35.20
N ASN A 87 1.47 43.31 34.32
CA ASN A 87 0.19 42.61 34.35
C ASN A 87 0.42 41.23 34.98
N GLU A 88 0.30 41.20 36.30
CA GLU A 88 0.01 39.97 37.04
C GLU A 88 -1.35 39.44 36.58
N ASN A 89 -1.33 38.37 35.79
CA ASN A 89 -2.47 37.46 35.75
C ASN A 89 -1.94 36.04 35.89
N SER A 90 -1.74 35.68 37.15
CA SER A 90 -1.38 34.37 37.65
C SER A 90 -2.49 33.37 37.33
N GLN A 91 -2.48 32.79 36.14
CA GLN A 91 -2.99 31.43 35.96
C GLN A 91 -1.80 30.50 35.91
N SER A 92 -1.71 29.68 36.95
CA SER A 92 -0.73 28.63 37.11
C SER A 92 -0.79 27.67 35.92
N GLU A 93 0.08 27.87 34.93
CA GLU A 93 0.63 26.75 34.18
C GLU A 93 1.36 25.90 35.22
N SER A 94 0.67 24.87 35.72
CA SER A 94 1.38 23.73 36.28
C SER A 94 2.23 23.19 35.13
N LYS A 95 3.50 23.59 35.09
CA LYS A 95 4.56 22.79 34.48
C LYS A 95 4.40 21.39 35.08
N ILE A 96 3.73 20.50 34.37
CA ILE A 96 3.83 19.07 34.61
C ILE A 96 5.33 18.81 34.50
N GLY A 97 5.92 18.48 35.64
CA GLY A 97 7.36 18.52 35.84
C GLY A 97 8.05 17.77 34.72
N ASP A 98 9.04 18.42 34.11
CA ASP A 98 10.06 17.80 33.30
C ASP A 98 10.88 16.91 34.24
N SER A 99 10.29 15.78 34.62
CA SER A 99 10.90 14.86 35.55
C SER A 99 12.09 14.27 34.82
N GLU A 100 13.29 14.40 35.40
CA GLU A 100 14.56 14.00 34.81
C GLU A 100 14.47 12.59 34.19
N LYS A 101 14.53 12.50 32.84
CA LYS A 101 14.41 11.24 32.11
C LYS A 101 15.56 10.32 32.55
N SER A 102 15.23 9.13 33.05
CA SER A 102 16.23 8.17 33.55
C SER A 102 16.52 7.08 32.53
N ILE A 103 17.77 6.60 32.50
CA ILE A 103 18.19 5.46 31.69
C ILE A 103 18.46 4.28 32.63
N HIS A 104 17.74 3.19 32.42
CA HIS A 104 17.85 1.96 33.20
C HIS A 104 18.52 0.89 32.34
N THR A 105 19.72 0.45 32.71
CA THR A 105 20.39 -0.64 31.99
C THR A 105 19.90 -1.99 32.50
N VAL A 106 19.25 -2.75 31.63
CA VAL A 106 18.65 -4.04 31.94
C VAL A 106 19.42 -5.14 31.22
N THR A 107 19.76 -6.18 31.96
CA THR A 107 20.34 -7.44 31.46
C THR A 107 19.44 -8.59 31.88
N GLU A 108 19.65 -9.78 31.31
CA GLU A 108 18.90 -10.99 31.69
C GLU A 108 18.96 -11.27 33.21
N GLU A 109 20.10 -10.99 33.86
CA GLU A 109 20.32 -11.23 35.29
C GLU A 109 19.52 -10.28 36.19
N ASN A 110 19.38 -9.01 35.79
CA ASN A 110 18.71 -7.99 36.60
C ASN A 110 17.27 -7.71 36.15
N TYR A 111 16.78 -8.40 35.11
CA TYR A 111 15.44 -8.25 34.53
C TYR A 111 14.32 -8.17 35.59
N SER A 112 14.35 -9.06 36.59
CA SER A 112 13.33 -9.14 37.65
C SER A 112 13.32 -7.94 38.61
N SER A 113 14.29 -7.04 38.48
CA SER A 113 14.29 -5.75 39.18
C SER A 113 13.34 -4.75 38.51
N TYR A 114 13.08 -4.87 37.20
CA TYR A 114 12.31 -3.91 36.42
C TYR A 114 10.98 -4.46 35.91
N PHE A 115 10.90 -5.79 35.73
CA PHE A 115 9.73 -6.48 35.21
C PHE A 115 9.31 -7.61 36.15
N ASP A 116 8.01 -7.81 36.31
CA ASP A 116 7.46 -8.94 37.06
C ASP A 116 7.51 -10.26 36.26
N SER A 117 6.98 -11.34 36.85
CA SER A 117 6.96 -12.67 36.21
C SER A 117 6.08 -12.74 34.96
N ASP A 118 5.11 -11.85 34.82
CA ASP A 118 4.20 -11.76 33.68
C ASP A 118 4.71 -10.77 32.61
N GLY A 119 5.84 -10.12 32.88
CA GLY A 119 6.50 -9.16 32.00
C GLY A 119 6.04 -7.72 32.16
N ASN A 120 5.21 -7.41 33.16
CA ASN A 120 4.75 -6.04 33.38
C ASN A 120 5.83 -5.22 34.09
N LEU A 121 5.88 -3.93 33.77
CA LEU A 121 6.74 -2.97 34.46
C LEU A 121 6.44 -2.93 35.97
N ILE A 122 7.51 -2.89 36.77
CA ILE A 122 7.43 -2.56 38.19
C ILE A 122 7.39 -1.04 38.30
N ASN A 123 6.17 -0.49 38.32
CA ASN A 123 5.86 0.95 38.19
C ASN A 123 6.58 1.89 39.18
N SER A 124 7.12 1.38 40.30
CA SER A 124 7.87 2.20 41.27
C SER A 124 9.28 2.57 40.80
N LEU A 125 9.79 1.90 39.76
CA LEU A 125 11.19 2.02 39.32
C LEU A 125 11.34 2.66 37.95
N VAL A 126 10.33 2.53 37.11
CA VAL A 126 10.31 3.04 35.73
C VAL A 126 9.10 3.94 35.58
N LYS A 127 9.31 5.15 35.09
CA LYS A 127 8.25 6.13 34.83
C LYS A 127 8.13 6.43 33.35
N ALA A 128 7.06 7.14 32.99
CA ALA A 128 6.86 7.62 31.63
C ALA A 128 8.08 8.46 31.17
N ASN A 129 8.44 8.30 29.90
CA ASN A 129 9.55 8.91 29.17
C ASN A 129 10.96 8.47 29.62
N ASP A 130 11.07 7.50 30.52
CA ASP A 130 12.35 6.84 30.79
C ASP A 130 12.80 5.98 29.60
N THR A 131 14.06 5.56 29.65
CA THR A 131 14.66 4.60 28.71
C THR A 131 15.03 3.32 29.42
N ILE A 132 14.52 2.20 28.93
CA ILE A 132 15.02 0.85 29.20
C ILE A 132 16.09 0.53 28.15
N ASN A 133 17.34 0.49 28.58
CA ASN A 133 18.49 0.14 27.75
C ASN A 133 18.86 -1.33 27.97
N LEU A 134 18.48 -2.19 27.03
CA LEU A 134 18.77 -3.62 27.07
C LEU A 134 20.22 -3.89 26.66
N SER A 135 20.87 -4.82 27.36
CA SER A 135 22.21 -5.32 27.02
C SER A 135 22.31 -6.83 27.25
N GLY A 136 22.96 -7.52 26.32
CA GLY A 136 23.16 -8.97 26.35
C GLY A 136 21.98 -9.79 25.80
N ASN A 137 21.97 -11.09 26.14
CA ASN A 137 21.02 -12.05 25.57
C ASN A 137 19.84 -12.28 26.51
N PHE A 138 18.63 -12.07 26.02
CA PHE A 138 17.38 -12.37 26.71
C PHE A 138 16.73 -13.61 26.11
N SER A 139 16.20 -14.51 26.96
CA SER A 139 15.50 -15.71 26.50
C SER A 139 14.18 -15.88 27.23
N ASN A 140 13.08 -16.00 26.47
CA ASN A 140 11.74 -16.20 27.01
C ASN A 140 11.33 -15.09 28.01
N LYS A 141 11.69 -13.83 27.74
CA LYS A 141 11.34 -12.66 28.54
C LYS A 141 10.30 -11.81 27.85
N LYS A 142 9.24 -11.45 28.57
CA LYS A 142 8.14 -10.69 27.99
C LYS A 142 8.23 -9.24 28.45
N PHE A 143 8.20 -8.28 27.54
CA PHE A 143 8.24 -6.86 27.92
C PHE A 143 6.86 -6.24 27.67
N VAL A 144 6.06 -6.02 28.73
CA VAL A 144 4.73 -5.40 28.63
C VAL A 144 4.78 -3.95 29.10
N ILE A 145 4.56 -3.04 28.16
CA ILE A 145 4.66 -1.60 28.34
C ILE A 145 3.27 -0.98 28.22
N ASN A 146 2.88 -0.26 29.27
CA ASN A 146 1.58 0.43 29.38
C ASN A 146 1.72 1.94 29.70
N ILE A 147 2.94 2.46 29.59
CA ILE A 147 3.28 3.89 29.73
C ILE A 147 4.18 4.29 28.54
N PRO A 148 4.19 5.56 28.11
CA PRO A 148 5.10 5.97 27.04
C PRO A 148 6.54 5.90 27.55
N LEU A 149 7.39 5.03 27.02
CA LEU A 149 8.81 4.92 27.37
C LEU A 149 9.61 4.40 26.19
N THR A 150 10.93 4.51 26.22
CA THR A 150 11.80 3.93 25.19
C THR A 150 12.36 2.58 25.62
N ILE A 151 12.30 1.57 24.77
CA ILE A 151 13.10 0.34 24.85
C ILE A 151 14.13 0.39 23.72
N THR A 152 15.40 0.25 24.05
CA THR A 152 16.48 0.25 23.07
C THR A 152 17.66 -0.61 23.50
N SER A 153 18.64 -0.79 22.62
CA SER A 153 20.00 -1.21 22.96
C SER A 153 21.00 -0.19 22.41
N THR A 154 21.55 0.63 23.29
CA THR A 154 22.48 1.72 22.92
C THR A 154 23.75 1.17 22.27
N GLU A 155 24.24 0.02 22.74
CA GLU A 155 25.43 -0.65 22.22
C GLU A 155 25.09 -1.62 21.06
N SER A 156 23.81 -1.75 20.69
CA SER A 156 23.33 -2.71 19.68
C SER A 156 23.75 -4.16 19.95
N ASP A 157 23.84 -4.52 21.24
CA ASP A 157 24.30 -5.83 21.72
C ASP A 157 23.15 -6.68 22.30
N ALA A 158 21.93 -6.13 22.39
CA ALA A 158 20.77 -6.85 22.90
C ALA A 158 20.21 -7.82 21.86
N ILE A 159 20.15 -9.10 22.23
CA ILE A 159 19.53 -10.16 21.44
C ILE A 159 18.35 -10.73 22.23
N LEU A 160 17.15 -10.60 21.69
CA LEU A 160 15.90 -11.03 22.30
C LEU A 160 15.41 -12.29 21.61
N LYS A 161 15.63 -13.45 22.23
CA LYS A 161 15.13 -14.74 21.73
C LYS A 161 13.82 -15.09 22.39
N ASN A 162 12.76 -15.31 21.60
CA ASN A 162 11.40 -15.61 22.08
C ASN A 162 10.97 -14.63 23.18
N SER A 163 11.34 -13.36 23.00
CA SER A 163 11.21 -12.33 24.03
C SER A 163 10.41 -11.15 23.49
N PRO A 164 9.07 -11.29 23.38
CA PRO A 164 8.20 -10.32 22.71
C PRO A 164 8.07 -9.01 23.49
N ILE A 165 7.90 -7.91 22.75
CA ILE A 165 7.65 -6.57 23.28
C ILE A 165 6.22 -6.14 22.95
N PHE A 166 5.46 -5.75 23.96
CA PHE A 166 4.09 -5.28 23.85
C PHE A 166 3.99 -3.82 24.27
N TYR A 167 3.43 -2.97 23.41
CA TYR A 167 2.86 -1.68 23.80
C TYR A 167 1.34 -1.83 23.86
N TYR A 168 0.77 -1.73 25.05
CA TYR A 168 -0.65 -1.97 25.28
C TYR A 168 -1.33 -0.72 25.84
N ASN A 169 -2.27 -0.15 25.09
CA ASN A 169 -3.02 1.06 25.42
C ASN A 169 -2.13 2.26 25.78
N VAL A 170 -0.96 2.38 25.13
CA VAL A 170 -0.02 3.47 25.35
C VAL A 170 -0.41 4.69 24.54
N SER A 171 -0.49 5.82 25.21
CA SER A 171 -0.97 7.08 24.65
C SER A 171 -0.05 8.21 25.09
N ASN A 172 0.59 8.90 24.15
CA ASN A 172 1.25 10.18 24.42
C ASN A 172 0.35 11.31 23.90
N GLU A 173 -0.19 12.16 24.79
CA GLU A 173 -1.11 13.23 24.39
C GLU A 173 -0.40 14.40 23.70
N ASN A 174 0.92 14.51 23.83
CA ASN A 174 1.69 15.66 23.34
C ASN A 174 2.31 15.46 21.94
N PHE A 175 1.92 14.41 21.20
CA PHE A 175 2.45 14.04 19.87
C PHE A 175 3.98 13.85 19.77
N ALA A 176 4.72 13.95 20.88
CA ALA A 176 6.12 13.59 20.92
C ALA A 176 6.25 12.06 20.89
N TYR A 177 7.08 11.54 19.99
CA TYR A 177 7.37 10.11 19.90
C TYR A 177 8.31 9.66 21.03
N ASP A 178 7.90 9.81 22.28
CA ASP A 178 8.68 9.40 23.46
C ASP A 178 8.62 7.88 23.71
N ALA A 179 7.73 7.17 22.99
CA ALA A 179 7.61 5.72 23.02
C ALA A 179 8.28 5.08 21.80
N ILE A 180 9.41 4.41 22.03
CA ILE A 180 10.31 3.92 20.98
C ILE A 180 10.72 2.47 21.24
N VAL A 181 10.79 1.65 20.19
CA VAL A 181 11.47 0.33 20.18
C VAL A 181 12.57 0.36 19.13
N SER A 182 13.84 0.24 19.54
CA SER A 182 14.94 0.44 18.59
C SER A 182 16.26 -0.28 18.87
N ASN A 183 17.04 -0.50 17.80
CA ASN A 183 18.40 -1.05 17.85
C ASN A 183 18.46 -2.46 18.49
N LEU A 184 17.39 -3.24 18.37
CA LEU A 184 17.30 -4.59 18.92
C LEU A 184 17.48 -5.64 17.82
N LYS A 185 18.11 -6.76 18.17
CA LYS A 185 17.99 -8.00 17.40
C LYS A 185 16.94 -8.89 18.07
N ILE A 186 15.89 -9.29 17.34
CA ILE A 186 14.79 -10.08 17.88
C ILE A 186 14.59 -11.34 17.03
N GLU A 187 14.60 -12.50 17.68
CA GLU A 187 14.39 -13.80 17.04
C GLU A 187 13.20 -14.49 17.73
N SER A 188 12.16 -14.85 16.99
CA SER A 188 10.96 -15.48 17.57
C SER A 188 10.43 -16.65 16.75
N ASP A 189 10.26 -17.81 17.39
CA ASP A 189 9.51 -18.95 16.83
C ASP A 189 8.13 -19.13 17.50
N ILE A 190 7.71 -18.17 18.33
CA ILE A 190 6.48 -18.26 19.11
C ILE A 190 5.26 -18.10 18.17
N PRO A 191 4.32 -19.07 18.15
CA PRO A 191 3.08 -18.94 17.41
C PRO A 191 2.14 -17.86 17.98
N ASP A 192 1.35 -17.23 17.12
CA ASP A 192 0.29 -16.26 17.43
C ASP A 192 0.72 -15.01 18.22
N ILE A 193 2.04 -14.80 18.37
CA ILE A 193 2.61 -13.70 19.14
C ILE A 193 3.62 -12.96 18.28
N SER A 194 3.33 -11.69 18.01
CA SER A 194 4.27 -10.84 17.29
C SER A 194 5.51 -10.51 18.12
N ALA A 195 6.65 -10.35 17.45
CA ALA A 195 7.90 -10.01 18.13
C ALA A 195 7.84 -8.59 18.73
N VAL A 196 7.28 -7.63 17.97
CA VAL A 196 6.85 -6.32 18.48
C VAL A 196 5.37 -6.13 18.20
N TRP A 197 4.56 -5.98 19.24
CA TRP A 197 3.11 -5.85 19.13
C TRP A 197 2.62 -4.55 19.78
N VAL A 198 2.05 -3.67 18.96
CA VAL A 198 1.45 -2.41 19.40
C VAL A 198 -0.06 -2.55 19.34
N ILE A 199 -0.73 -2.39 20.48
CA ILE A 199 -2.15 -2.66 20.65
C ILE A 199 -2.83 -1.45 21.28
N GLY A 200 -3.89 -0.91 20.69
CA GLY A 200 -4.66 0.19 21.31
C GLY A 200 -3.84 1.46 21.56
N SER A 201 -2.70 1.61 20.88
CA SER A 201 -1.67 2.58 21.22
C SER A 201 -1.44 3.60 20.11
N LYS A 202 -0.96 4.78 20.47
CA LYS A 202 -0.68 5.89 19.53
C LYS A 202 0.68 6.51 19.77
N ASN A 203 1.25 7.12 18.73
CA ASN A 203 2.52 7.86 18.79
C ASN A 203 3.73 6.98 19.17
N ILE A 204 3.79 5.76 18.64
CA ILE A 204 4.88 4.79 18.86
C ILE A 204 5.82 4.77 17.66
N ARG A 205 7.14 4.71 17.89
CA ARG A 205 8.13 4.44 16.83
C ARG A 205 8.76 3.06 17.02
N ILE A 206 8.87 2.31 15.94
CA ILE A 206 9.61 1.05 15.88
C ILE A 206 10.66 1.21 14.80
N LEU A 207 11.93 1.35 15.19
CA LEU A 207 12.99 1.68 14.23
C LEU A 207 14.32 0.97 14.42
N ASN A 208 15.03 0.73 13.32
CA ASN A 208 16.38 0.16 13.33
C ASN A 208 16.48 -1.19 14.07
N ASN A 209 15.45 -2.04 13.97
CA ASN A 209 15.50 -3.38 14.53
C ASN A 209 15.83 -4.42 13.45
N ASP A 210 16.51 -5.49 13.84
CA ASP A 210 16.71 -6.71 13.04
C ASP A 210 15.82 -7.80 13.61
N ILE A 211 14.71 -8.11 12.92
CA ILE A 211 13.67 -8.99 13.42
C ILE A 211 13.52 -10.20 12.49
N PHE A 212 13.75 -11.38 13.05
CA PHE A 212 13.56 -12.65 12.39
C PHE A 212 12.48 -13.48 13.10
N THR A 213 11.44 -13.89 12.38
CA THR A 213 10.41 -14.78 12.93
C THR A 213 10.18 -16.03 12.11
N THR A 214 9.77 -17.10 12.80
CA THR A 214 9.37 -18.38 12.19
C THR A 214 8.09 -18.96 12.77
N GLY A 215 7.51 -18.31 13.80
CA GLY A 215 6.27 -18.75 14.42
C GLY A 215 5.06 -18.54 13.51
N HIS A 216 4.17 -19.52 13.43
CA HIS A 216 2.87 -19.39 12.76
C HIS A 216 2.08 -18.22 13.36
N ASN A 217 1.51 -17.29 12.57
CA ASN A 217 0.90 -16.04 13.07
C ASN A 217 1.80 -15.13 13.93
N GLY A 218 3.09 -15.44 14.06
CA GLY A 218 4.07 -14.67 14.80
C GLY A 218 4.65 -13.55 13.95
N TYR A 219 3.85 -12.53 13.61
CA TYR A 219 4.30 -11.42 12.77
C TYR A 219 5.53 -10.72 13.40
N PRO A 220 6.57 -10.38 12.63
CA PRO A 220 7.68 -9.57 13.14
C PRO A 220 7.20 -8.29 13.84
N ILE A 221 6.30 -7.55 13.19
CA ILE A 221 5.68 -6.34 13.75
C ILE A 221 4.18 -6.36 13.49
N SER A 222 3.39 -6.09 14.52
CA SER A 222 1.93 -5.92 14.41
C SER A 222 1.46 -4.61 15.05
N LEU A 223 0.66 -3.85 14.31
CA LEU A 223 -0.12 -2.72 14.79
C LEU A 223 -1.59 -3.14 14.81
N ASP A 224 -2.20 -3.25 15.99
CA ASP A 224 -3.51 -3.87 16.19
C ASP A 224 -4.45 -3.02 17.04
N GLY A 225 -5.72 -2.96 16.67
CA GLY A 225 -6.81 -2.38 17.45
C GLY A 225 -6.65 -0.88 17.70
N PHE A 226 -7.13 -0.04 16.78
CA PHE A 226 -7.15 1.42 16.88
C PHE A 226 -5.78 2.06 17.11
N THR A 227 -4.74 1.55 16.46
CA THR A 227 -3.42 2.19 16.48
C THR A 227 -3.38 3.40 15.56
N TYR A 228 -2.77 4.49 16.04
CA TYR A 228 -2.74 5.77 15.33
C TYR A 228 -1.40 6.50 15.43
N ASN A 229 -0.97 7.11 14.32
CA ASN A 229 0.27 7.89 14.25
C ASN A 229 1.48 7.10 14.76
N CYS A 230 1.55 5.80 14.45
CA CYS A 230 2.75 4.99 14.68
C CYS A 230 3.65 5.04 13.45
N ILE A 231 4.97 5.02 13.66
CA ILE A 231 5.96 4.94 12.59
C ILE A 231 6.76 3.66 12.74
N VAL A 232 6.78 2.84 11.70
CA VAL A 232 7.64 1.65 11.58
C VAL A 232 8.65 1.93 10.49
N GLU A 233 9.91 2.15 10.87
CA GLU A 233 10.92 2.65 9.95
C GLU A 233 12.29 1.98 10.05
N ASN A 234 12.99 1.82 8.91
CA ASN A 234 14.36 1.34 8.87
C ASN A 234 14.59 -0.02 9.58
N ASN A 235 13.57 -0.88 9.65
CA ASN A 235 13.73 -2.22 10.20
C ASN A 235 14.18 -3.19 9.10
N ILE A 236 14.99 -4.17 9.49
CA ILE A 236 15.29 -5.36 8.70
C ILE A 236 14.39 -6.46 9.22
N ILE A 237 13.50 -6.95 8.37
CA ILE A 237 12.46 -7.91 8.73
C ILE A 237 12.62 -9.13 7.86
N LYS A 238 12.68 -10.29 8.51
CA LYS A 238 12.67 -11.57 7.82
C LYS A 238 11.69 -12.53 8.48
N THR A 239 10.85 -13.16 7.67
CA THR A 239 9.94 -14.22 8.13
C THR A 239 10.04 -15.42 7.19
N VAL A 240 10.18 -16.60 7.79
CA VAL A 240 10.26 -17.89 7.09
C VAL A 240 9.43 -18.89 7.87
N VAL A 241 8.57 -19.64 7.21
CA VAL A 241 7.84 -20.74 7.84
C VAL A 241 8.60 -22.03 7.57
N PRO A 242 9.07 -22.75 8.60
CA PRO A 242 9.62 -24.08 8.41
C PRO A 242 8.57 -24.98 7.73
N VAL A 243 8.83 -25.37 6.49
CA VAL A 243 7.95 -26.18 5.63
C VAL A 243 7.53 -27.52 6.28
N ASN A 244 8.21 -27.95 7.35
CA ASN A 244 7.92 -29.19 8.08
C ASN A 244 6.78 -29.10 9.11
N THR A 245 6.21 -27.92 9.35
CA THR A 245 4.95 -27.74 10.12
C THR A 245 3.78 -27.30 9.25
N ALA A 246 4.01 -27.11 7.95
CA ALA A 246 2.92 -26.95 7.01
C ALA A 246 2.24 -28.31 6.85
N ILE A 247 1.05 -28.45 7.44
CA ILE A 247 0.23 -29.66 7.28
C ILE A 247 0.05 -29.88 5.78
N ASP A 248 0.43 -31.06 5.30
CA ASP A 248 0.16 -31.46 3.91
C ASP A 248 -1.36 -31.36 3.70
N SER A 249 -1.79 -30.66 2.64
CA SER A 249 -3.22 -30.53 2.31
C SER A 249 -3.96 -31.87 2.22
N SER A 250 -3.24 -32.97 1.99
CA SER A 250 -3.79 -34.33 1.97
C SER A 250 -3.98 -34.96 3.37
N GLU A 251 -3.40 -34.38 4.41
CA GLU A 251 -3.59 -34.74 5.82
C GLU A 251 -4.71 -33.91 6.50
N VAL A 252 -5.31 -32.97 5.77
CA VAL A 252 -6.48 -32.19 6.22
C VAL A 252 -7.71 -33.10 6.25
N ASN A 253 -8.22 -33.35 7.47
CA ASN A 253 -9.40 -34.17 7.67
C ASN A 253 -10.65 -33.36 7.27
N TYR A 254 -11.21 -33.66 6.09
CA TYR A 254 -12.36 -32.96 5.49
C TYR A 254 -13.67 -33.01 6.31
N ASP A 255 -13.72 -33.85 7.35
CA ASP A 255 -14.91 -34.06 8.18
C ASP A 255 -15.03 -33.09 9.37
N GLU A 256 -14.07 -32.19 9.56
CA GLU A 256 -14.21 -31.06 10.49
C GLU A 256 -14.58 -29.81 9.69
N GLU A 257 -15.79 -29.26 9.90
CA GLU A 257 -16.30 -28.03 9.27
C GLU A 257 -15.44 -26.76 9.50
N ASN A 258 -14.23 -26.89 10.08
CA ASN A 258 -13.26 -25.83 10.31
C ASN A 258 -11.78 -26.28 10.12
N SER A 259 -11.47 -27.41 9.48
CA SER A 259 -10.07 -27.82 9.24
C SER A 259 -9.37 -27.07 8.09
N GLY A 260 -9.72 -25.80 7.87
CA GLY A 260 -9.06 -24.91 6.90
C GLY A 260 -7.74 -24.33 7.41
N ASP A 261 -6.95 -25.11 8.15
CA ASP A 261 -5.68 -24.65 8.72
C ASP A 261 -4.58 -24.66 7.65
N ASN A 262 -4.68 -23.67 6.77
CA ASN A 262 -3.72 -23.47 5.71
C ASN A 262 -2.58 -22.62 6.26
N SER A 263 -1.65 -23.33 6.87
CA SER A 263 -0.32 -22.91 7.37
C SER A 263 0.54 -22.01 6.45
N SER A 264 0.05 -21.53 5.31
CA SER A 264 0.67 -20.53 4.43
C SER A 264 0.06 -19.11 4.57
N TRP A 265 -1.12 -18.96 5.17
CA TRP A 265 -1.95 -17.75 5.03
C TRP A 265 -1.59 -16.56 5.92
N GLN A 266 -0.78 -16.71 6.97
CA GLN A 266 -0.75 -15.73 8.06
C GLN A 266 0.66 -15.44 8.64
N HIS A 267 1.60 -15.02 7.79
CA HIS A 267 3.02 -14.81 8.18
C HIS A 267 3.59 -13.50 7.65
N SER A 268 2.76 -12.47 7.57
CA SER A 268 3.16 -11.20 6.97
C SER A 268 4.39 -10.59 7.65
N GLY A 269 5.20 -9.85 6.90
CA GLY A 269 6.32 -9.11 7.50
C GLY A 269 5.84 -8.07 8.51
N ILE A 270 4.86 -7.26 8.12
CA ILE A 270 4.20 -6.27 8.98
C ILE A 270 2.68 -6.39 8.83
N SER A 271 1.95 -6.46 9.94
CA SER A 271 0.49 -6.52 9.96
C SER A 271 -0.15 -5.26 10.56
N LEU A 272 -1.20 -4.75 9.92
CA LEU A 272 -2.00 -3.60 10.36
C LEU A 272 -3.47 -4.02 10.45
N ARG A 273 -3.98 -4.20 11.67
CA ARG A 273 -5.36 -4.64 11.92
C ARG A 273 -6.15 -3.54 12.63
N ASP A 274 -7.16 -3.00 11.96
CA ASP A 274 -7.94 -1.86 12.47
C ASP A 274 -7.03 -0.68 12.88
N ALA A 275 -6.07 -0.36 11.99
CA ALA A 275 -4.97 0.57 12.23
C ALA A 275 -5.05 1.75 11.24
N HIS A 276 -4.93 2.97 11.73
CA HIS A 276 -5.18 4.18 10.93
C HIS A 276 -4.09 5.23 11.07
N GLY A 277 -3.79 5.99 10.02
CA GLY A 277 -2.87 7.12 10.14
C GLY A 277 -1.43 6.71 10.50
N ASN A 278 -1.01 5.48 10.18
CA ASN A 278 0.32 4.98 10.49
C ASN A 278 1.24 5.08 9.27
N SER A 279 2.55 5.13 9.52
CA SER A 279 3.59 5.17 8.48
C SER A 279 4.49 3.95 8.56
N ILE A 280 4.54 3.16 7.49
CA ILE A 280 5.43 2.02 7.31
C ILE A 280 6.44 2.39 6.23
N VAL A 281 7.65 2.80 6.63
CA VAL A 281 8.57 3.47 5.71
C VAL A 281 10.01 2.94 5.76
N ASN A 282 10.68 2.89 4.61
CA ASN A 282 12.12 2.54 4.54
C ASN A 282 12.50 1.18 5.17
N ASN A 283 11.57 0.22 5.28
CA ASN A 283 11.89 -1.10 5.82
C ASN A 283 12.43 -2.03 4.72
N ASP A 284 13.33 -2.93 5.08
CA ASP A 284 13.74 -4.07 4.26
C ASP A 284 12.98 -5.31 4.74
N ILE A 285 12.02 -5.78 3.94
CA ILE A 285 11.08 -6.84 4.29
C ILE A 285 11.29 -8.03 3.36
N THR A 286 11.72 -9.14 3.95
CA THR A 286 11.86 -10.42 3.26
C THR A 286 10.89 -11.43 3.85
N VAL A 287 9.96 -11.92 3.03
CA VAL A 287 8.97 -12.94 3.40
C VAL A 287 9.23 -14.20 2.60
N GLU A 288 8.78 -15.37 3.06
CA GLU A 288 8.94 -16.58 2.27
C GLU A 288 7.88 -16.69 1.16
N ASN A 289 6.61 -16.84 1.58
CA ASN A 289 5.46 -17.06 0.71
C ASN A 289 4.21 -16.44 1.34
N SER A 290 4.28 -15.16 1.69
CA SER A 290 3.20 -14.44 2.36
C SER A 290 3.21 -12.96 1.98
N TYR A 291 2.47 -12.13 2.72
CA TYR A 291 2.37 -10.70 2.47
C TYR A 291 3.58 -9.93 3.02
N GLY A 292 4.14 -9.01 2.25
CA GLY A 292 5.13 -8.07 2.79
C GLY A 292 4.54 -7.19 3.89
N VAL A 293 3.56 -6.38 3.49
CA VAL A 293 2.74 -5.57 4.39
C VAL A 293 1.27 -5.96 4.20
N TYR A 294 0.60 -6.34 5.28
CA TYR A 294 -0.79 -6.77 5.25
C TYR A 294 -1.66 -5.89 6.14
N LEU A 295 -2.57 -5.14 5.54
CA LEU A 295 -3.67 -4.48 6.26
C LEU A 295 -4.78 -5.50 6.46
N CYS A 296 -4.67 -6.29 7.53
CA CYS A 296 -5.58 -7.38 7.85
C CYS A 296 -7.00 -6.88 8.17
N TYR A 297 -8.01 -7.71 7.86
CA TYR A 297 -9.34 -7.53 8.43
C TYR A 297 -9.29 -7.67 9.96
N GLY A 298 -9.71 -6.61 10.66
CA GLY A 298 -9.96 -6.63 12.10
C GLY A 298 -11.44 -6.51 12.40
N THR A 299 -11.77 -5.81 13.49
CA THR A 299 -13.12 -5.29 13.75
C THR A 299 -13.56 -4.29 12.68
N SER A 300 -12.59 -3.63 12.05
CA SER A 300 -12.79 -2.67 10.96
C SER A 300 -11.62 -2.74 9.96
N THR A 301 -11.72 -1.97 8.87
CA THR A 301 -10.68 -1.83 7.84
C THR A 301 -9.65 -0.78 8.24
N SER A 302 -8.37 -0.99 7.89
CA SER A 302 -7.30 0.00 8.12
C SER A 302 -7.36 1.14 7.09
N SER A 303 -7.17 2.42 7.45
CA SER A 303 -7.32 3.55 6.51
C SER A 303 -6.39 4.71 6.82
N ASN A 304 -6.09 5.55 5.84
CA ASN A 304 -5.17 6.69 5.98
C ASN A 304 -3.73 6.28 6.34
N ASN A 305 -3.29 5.07 5.99
CA ASN A 305 -1.91 4.64 6.24
C ASN A 305 -1.00 4.97 5.06
N ILE A 306 0.28 5.20 5.35
CA ILE A 306 1.34 5.42 4.38
C ILE A 306 2.26 4.19 4.40
N ILE A 307 2.42 3.54 3.26
CA ILE A 307 3.39 2.47 3.02
C ILE A 307 4.35 2.96 1.95
N ALA A 308 5.54 3.42 2.33
CA ALA A 308 6.43 4.09 1.39
C ALA A 308 7.91 3.70 1.48
N ASN A 309 8.60 3.72 0.34
CA ASN A 309 10.05 3.48 0.25
C ASN A 309 10.53 2.15 0.87
N ASN A 310 9.64 1.16 1.06
CA ASN A 310 10.04 -0.15 1.56
C ASN A 310 10.62 -0.97 0.41
N THR A 311 11.56 -1.86 0.72
CA THR A 311 11.93 -2.95 -0.18
C THR A 311 11.30 -4.24 0.31
N ILE A 312 10.47 -4.85 -0.52
CA ILE A 312 9.67 -6.02 -0.17
C ILE A 312 9.99 -7.14 -1.16
N ARG A 313 10.36 -8.32 -0.66
CA ARG A 313 10.70 -9.46 -1.52
C ARG A 313 10.26 -10.79 -0.94
N ALA A 314 9.79 -11.70 -1.80
CA ALA A 314 9.64 -13.09 -1.42
C ALA A 314 10.99 -13.83 -1.51
N THR A 315 11.16 -14.93 -0.77
CA THR A 315 12.25 -15.87 -0.99
C THR A 315 11.84 -17.04 -1.87
N SER A 316 10.54 -17.36 -1.97
CA SER A 316 10.05 -18.37 -2.90
C SER A 316 10.36 -18.01 -4.35
N GLU A 317 10.83 -18.97 -5.15
CA GLU A 317 11.02 -18.80 -6.60
C GLU A 317 9.68 -18.83 -7.36
N THR A 318 8.69 -19.53 -6.80
CA THR A 318 7.32 -19.61 -7.32
C THR A 318 6.37 -19.22 -6.18
N PRO A 319 6.16 -17.93 -5.94
CA PRO A 319 5.23 -17.46 -4.91
C PRO A 319 3.82 -18.01 -5.16
N SER A 320 3.14 -18.42 -4.09
CA SER A 320 1.74 -18.84 -4.17
C SER A 320 0.81 -17.64 -4.29
N PHE A 321 -0.46 -17.90 -4.61
CA PHE A 321 -1.52 -16.90 -4.69
C PHE A 321 -1.84 -16.14 -3.39
N TRP A 322 -1.10 -16.38 -2.30
CA TRP A 322 -1.16 -15.65 -1.04
C TRP A 322 0.02 -14.68 -0.83
N SER A 323 0.98 -14.65 -1.75
CA SER A 323 2.20 -13.85 -1.59
C SER A 323 2.09 -12.52 -2.31
N TYR A 324 1.62 -11.48 -1.60
CA TYR A 324 1.53 -10.13 -2.17
C TYR A 324 2.56 -9.19 -1.55
N GLY A 325 3.04 -8.22 -2.33
CA GLY A 325 3.92 -7.18 -1.80
C GLY A 325 3.22 -6.35 -0.72
N VAL A 326 2.09 -5.75 -1.09
CA VAL A 326 1.23 -4.99 -0.18
C VAL A 326 -0.23 -5.39 -0.40
N TYR A 327 -0.91 -5.81 0.67
CA TYR A 327 -2.35 -6.05 0.66
C TYR A 327 -3.05 -4.97 1.50
N ILE A 328 -3.92 -4.20 0.86
CA ILE A 328 -4.64 -3.08 1.49
C ILE A 328 -6.08 -3.49 1.77
N THR A 329 -6.51 -3.24 3.00
CA THR A 329 -7.93 -3.05 3.32
C THR A 329 -8.18 -1.57 3.57
N GLY A 330 -9.42 -1.12 3.34
CA GLY A 330 -9.86 0.25 3.62
C GLY A 330 -9.36 1.33 2.67
N ASN A 331 -9.76 2.57 2.96
CA ASN A 331 -9.69 3.68 2.01
C ASN A 331 -8.57 4.68 2.36
N TYR A 332 -8.24 5.57 1.42
CA TYR A 332 -7.31 6.70 1.64
C TYR A 332 -5.90 6.29 2.06
N ASN A 333 -5.47 5.07 1.73
CA ASN A 333 -4.10 4.63 1.97
C ASN A 333 -3.18 5.07 0.82
N HIS A 334 -1.93 5.36 1.16
CA HIS A 334 -0.87 5.79 0.26
C HIS A 334 0.20 4.71 0.15
N ILE A 335 0.48 4.27 -1.07
CA ILE A 335 1.46 3.22 -1.37
C ILE A 335 2.43 3.78 -2.37
N GLU A 336 3.59 4.22 -1.88
CA GLU A 336 4.43 5.15 -2.60
C GLU A 336 5.88 4.67 -2.68
N ASN A 337 6.46 4.66 -3.88
CA ASN A 337 7.91 4.47 -4.09
C ASN A 337 8.49 3.17 -3.48
N ASN A 338 7.66 2.15 -3.24
CA ASN A 338 8.14 0.85 -2.76
C ASN A 338 8.83 0.09 -3.89
N THR A 339 9.81 -0.75 -3.53
CA THR A 339 10.40 -1.75 -4.42
C THR A 339 9.84 -3.11 -4.05
N ILE A 340 9.10 -3.76 -4.95
CA ILE A 340 8.45 -5.04 -4.72
C ILE A 340 9.00 -6.07 -5.71
N ILE A 341 9.48 -7.20 -5.21
CA ILE A 341 10.23 -8.16 -6.04
C ILE A 341 9.67 -9.57 -5.81
N ARG A 342 9.38 -10.28 -6.92
CA ARG A 342 9.09 -11.71 -6.93
C ARG A 342 7.92 -12.08 -6.02
N MET A 343 6.79 -11.46 -6.29
CA MET A 343 5.52 -11.72 -5.61
C MET A 343 4.51 -12.29 -6.61
N TYR A 344 3.51 -13.02 -6.12
CA TYR A 344 2.37 -13.42 -6.96
C TYR A 344 1.53 -12.21 -7.40
N ARG A 345 1.39 -11.23 -6.51
CA ARG A 345 0.79 -9.93 -6.82
C ARG A 345 1.64 -8.83 -6.21
N GLY A 346 1.86 -7.74 -6.94
CA GLY A 346 2.61 -6.61 -6.40
C GLY A 346 1.82 -5.90 -5.30
N ILE A 347 0.73 -5.23 -5.70
CA ILE A 347 -0.11 -4.43 -4.81
C ILE A 347 -1.58 -4.82 -5.01
N HIS A 348 -2.30 -5.04 -3.90
CA HIS A 348 -3.75 -5.23 -3.92
C HIS A 348 -4.47 -4.11 -3.19
N SER A 349 -5.36 -3.41 -3.90
CA SER A 349 -6.22 -2.35 -3.40
C SER A 349 -7.64 -2.50 -3.94
N SER A 350 -8.49 -3.31 -3.32
CA SER A 350 -9.91 -3.44 -3.69
C SER A 350 -10.83 -2.34 -3.13
N TYR A 351 -10.26 -1.42 -2.34
CA TYR A 351 -10.97 -0.34 -1.66
C TYR A 351 -10.73 1.01 -2.33
N ALA A 352 -11.59 1.99 -2.02
CA ALA A 352 -11.67 3.26 -2.73
C ALA A 352 -10.66 4.31 -2.24
N HIS A 353 -10.39 5.31 -3.08
CA HIS A 353 -9.61 6.50 -2.75
C HIS A 353 -8.16 6.20 -2.33
N ASN A 354 -7.60 5.09 -2.79
CA ASN A 354 -6.21 4.74 -2.51
C ASN A 354 -5.28 5.35 -3.58
N TYR A 355 -4.04 5.61 -3.17
CA TYR A 355 -3.00 6.19 -4.02
C TYR A 355 -1.86 5.18 -4.19
N ILE A 356 -1.58 4.79 -5.43
CA ILE A 356 -0.53 3.83 -5.76
C ILE A 356 0.45 4.53 -6.72
N ILE A 357 1.54 5.08 -6.19
CA ILE A 357 2.38 6.03 -6.92
C ILE A 357 3.86 5.64 -6.89
N GLY A 358 4.55 5.67 -8.02
CA GLY A 358 6.02 5.58 -8.06
C GLY A 358 6.60 4.22 -7.66
N ASN A 359 5.79 3.18 -7.48
CA ASN A 359 6.27 1.87 -7.04
C ASN A 359 7.03 1.18 -8.18
N ARG A 360 8.11 0.48 -7.83
CA ARG A 360 8.92 -0.33 -8.73
C ARG A 360 8.68 -1.80 -8.42
N ILE A 361 8.01 -2.48 -9.33
CA ILE A 361 7.53 -3.84 -9.18
C ILE A 361 8.27 -4.72 -10.19
N TYR A 362 8.92 -5.78 -9.72
CA TYR A 362 9.75 -6.67 -10.53
C TYR A 362 9.32 -8.12 -10.36
N ASP A 363 9.43 -8.87 -11.46
CA ASP A 363 9.36 -10.33 -11.46
C ASP A 363 8.06 -10.86 -10.87
N ILE A 364 6.92 -10.23 -11.18
CA ILE A 364 5.62 -10.75 -10.75
C ILE A 364 5.39 -12.09 -11.45
N ASN A 365 5.34 -13.15 -10.64
CA ASN A 365 5.24 -14.53 -11.08
C ASN A 365 4.64 -15.37 -9.95
N GLY A 366 4.25 -16.60 -10.24
CA GLY A 366 3.78 -17.50 -9.19
C GLY A 366 2.97 -18.67 -9.70
N LEU A 367 2.25 -19.32 -8.79
CA LEU A 367 1.37 -20.44 -9.10
C LEU A 367 0.07 -20.33 -8.30
N ASP A 368 -1.04 -20.43 -9.02
CA ASP A 368 -2.36 -20.71 -8.48
C ASP A 368 -2.81 -22.07 -9.04
N GLU A 369 -3.18 -23.01 -8.18
CA GLU A 369 -3.62 -24.35 -8.60
C GLU A 369 -4.86 -24.31 -9.51
N ASN A 370 -5.68 -23.27 -9.40
CA ASN A 370 -6.88 -23.10 -10.21
C ASN A 370 -6.62 -22.36 -11.52
N ASN A 371 -5.66 -21.44 -11.53
CA ASN A 371 -5.46 -20.49 -12.63
C ASN A 371 -4.12 -20.67 -13.39
N GLY A 372 -3.23 -21.54 -12.89
CA GLY A 372 -1.98 -21.91 -13.52
C GLY A 372 -0.77 -21.07 -13.09
N ILE A 373 0.27 -21.11 -13.93
CA ILE A 373 1.55 -20.40 -13.69
C ILE A 373 1.40 -18.94 -14.12
N GLY A 374 1.85 -18.04 -13.24
CA GLY A 374 1.86 -16.60 -13.41
C GLY A 374 1.21 -15.90 -12.23
N GLY A 375 1.61 -14.64 -11.99
CA GLY A 375 0.90 -13.78 -11.06
C GLY A 375 -0.44 -13.36 -11.65
N ASP A 376 -1.42 -12.98 -10.83
CA ASP A 376 -2.67 -12.47 -11.40
C ASP A 376 -2.54 -11.01 -11.83
N TYR A 377 -1.97 -10.15 -10.98
CA TYR A 377 -1.80 -8.74 -11.26
C TYR A 377 -0.48 -8.17 -10.76
N GLY A 378 0.09 -7.23 -11.49
CA GLY A 378 1.13 -6.36 -10.91
C GLY A 378 0.51 -5.44 -9.86
N ILE A 379 -0.54 -4.72 -10.25
CA ILE A 379 -1.35 -3.86 -9.39
C ILE A 379 -2.83 -4.19 -9.60
N TYR A 380 -3.53 -4.53 -8.53
CA TYR A 380 -4.99 -4.56 -8.50
C TYR A 380 -5.49 -3.24 -7.93
N GLY A 381 -6.00 -2.34 -8.79
CA GLY A 381 -6.61 -1.08 -8.38
C GLY A 381 -8.12 -1.13 -8.48
N GLY A 382 -8.80 -0.94 -7.34
CA GLY A 382 -10.23 -0.86 -7.22
C GLY A 382 -10.78 0.49 -7.71
N ASN A 383 -11.93 0.87 -7.16
CA ASN A 383 -12.61 2.11 -7.54
C ASN A 383 -11.91 3.35 -6.95
N ASP A 384 -12.15 4.50 -7.56
CA ASP A 384 -11.70 5.83 -7.11
C ASP A 384 -10.20 5.87 -6.79
N THR A 385 -9.38 5.10 -7.52
CA THR A 385 -7.96 4.90 -7.21
C THR A 385 -7.07 5.68 -8.18
N LEU A 386 -6.04 6.34 -7.66
CA LEU A 386 -4.98 6.93 -8.48
C LEU A 386 -3.83 5.93 -8.62
N ILE A 387 -3.49 5.56 -9.86
CA ILE A 387 -2.37 4.65 -10.16
C ILE A 387 -1.39 5.36 -11.10
N ALA A 388 -0.35 5.97 -10.54
CA ALA A 388 0.50 6.88 -11.30
C ALA A 388 1.99 6.57 -11.19
N ASN A 389 2.72 6.71 -12.30
CA ASN A 389 4.19 6.66 -12.34
C ASN A 389 4.80 5.37 -11.76
N ASN A 390 4.06 4.26 -11.73
CA ASN A 390 4.59 2.98 -11.30
C ASN A 390 5.36 2.32 -12.44
N SER A 391 6.31 1.46 -12.12
CA SER A 391 6.94 0.58 -13.08
C SER A 391 6.72 -0.88 -12.73
N ILE A 392 6.27 -1.68 -13.69
CA ILE A 392 6.14 -3.13 -13.59
C ILE A 392 7.07 -3.73 -14.64
N TYR A 393 8.08 -4.46 -14.20
CA TYR A 393 9.12 -5.03 -15.07
C TYR A 393 9.15 -6.55 -14.97
N ASN A 394 9.42 -7.19 -16.12
CA ASN A 394 9.62 -8.64 -16.22
C ASN A 394 8.49 -9.45 -15.56
N ALA A 395 7.24 -9.03 -15.77
CA ALA A 395 6.10 -9.68 -15.15
C ALA A 395 5.52 -10.78 -16.04
N ASP A 396 5.32 -11.97 -15.47
CA ASP A 396 4.60 -13.09 -16.05
C ASP A 396 3.22 -13.18 -15.39
N VAL A 397 2.24 -12.47 -15.96
CA VAL A 397 0.88 -12.40 -15.42
C VAL A 397 -0.14 -13.17 -16.26
N ILE A 398 -1.11 -13.80 -15.61
CA ILE A 398 -2.29 -14.40 -16.25
C ILE A 398 -3.44 -13.40 -16.37
N GLY A 399 -3.49 -12.39 -15.49
CA GLY A 399 -4.47 -11.32 -15.52
C GLY A 399 -3.94 -10.12 -16.28
N ALA A 400 -3.49 -9.10 -15.54
CA ALA A 400 -3.00 -7.86 -16.13
C ALA A 400 -1.83 -7.25 -15.34
N GLY A 401 -0.98 -6.46 -15.98
CA GLY A 401 -0.04 -5.60 -15.26
C GLY A 401 -0.77 -4.70 -14.27
N ILE A 402 -1.83 -4.02 -14.73
CA ILE A 402 -2.71 -3.21 -13.89
C ILE A 402 -4.17 -3.56 -14.15
N LEU A 403 -4.95 -3.84 -13.10
CA LEU A 403 -6.42 -3.82 -13.12
C LEU A 403 -6.92 -2.45 -12.64
N VAL A 404 -7.93 -1.91 -13.31
CA VAL A 404 -8.49 -0.58 -13.07
C VAL A 404 -10.00 -0.67 -12.81
N GLY A 405 -10.42 -0.23 -11.63
CA GLY A 405 -11.81 0.00 -11.27
C GLY A 405 -12.37 1.34 -11.74
N SER A 406 -13.60 1.64 -11.34
CA SER A 406 -14.34 2.84 -11.74
C SER A 406 -13.78 4.12 -11.10
N ASN A 407 -14.00 5.28 -11.72
CA ASN A 407 -13.54 6.61 -11.29
C ASN A 407 -12.02 6.69 -11.04
N SER A 408 -11.25 5.86 -11.73
CA SER A 408 -9.81 5.75 -11.51
C SER A 408 -9.03 6.49 -12.59
N ASP A 409 -7.87 7.01 -12.19
CA ASP A 409 -6.96 7.73 -13.06
C ASP A 409 -5.62 6.98 -13.10
N VAL A 410 -5.19 6.58 -14.30
CA VAL A 410 -4.04 5.69 -14.48
C VAL A 410 -3.09 6.27 -15.51
N TYR A 411 -1.95 6.78 -15.05
CA TYR A 411 -1.03 7.48 -15.94
C TYR A 411 0.45 7.39 -15.60
N GLY A 412 1.30 7.62 -16.61
CA GLY A 412 2.75 7.67 -16.44
C GLY A 412 3.36 6.33 -16.06
N ASN A 413 2.60 5.22 -16.10
CA ASN A 413 3.11 3.92 -15.72
C ASN A 413 3.92 3.31 -16.87
N TYR A 414 4.98 2.59 -16.51
CA TYR A 414 5.70 1.71 -17.41
C TYR A 414 5.37 0.25 -17.08
N ILE A 415 4.96 -0.54 -18.06
CA ILE A 415 4.53 -1.92 -17.85
C ILE A 415 5.20 -2.81 -18.87
N GLN A 416 5.90 -3.85 -18.42
CA GLN A 416 6.49 -4.88 -19.27
C GLN A 416 5.96 -6.26 -18.87
N ILE A 417 5.16 -6.86 -19.74
CA ILE A 417 4.57 -8.20 -19.58
C ILE A 417 5.20 -9.18 -20.56
N ASN A 418 5.74 -10.28 -20.05
CA ASN A 418 6.42 -11.32 -20.84
C ASN A 418 5.54 -12.56 -21.11
N SER A 419 4.32 -12.59 -20.58
CA SER A 419 3.33 -13.64 -20.75
C SER A 419 2.19 -13.24 -21.71
N SER A 420 1.16 -14.09 -21.79
CA SER A 420 -0.07 -13.83 -22.56
C SER A 420 -1.07 -12.92 -21.86
N GLY A 421 -0.75 -12.40 -20.67
CA GLY A 421 -1.61 -11.48 -19.93
C GLY A 421 -1.77 -10.12 -20.60
N GLU A 422 -2.53 -9.25 -19.95
CA GLU A 422 -2.84 -7.90 -20.44
C GLU A 422 -1.89 -6.86 -19.82
N GLY A 423 -1.60 -5.76 -20.52
CA GLY A 423 -0.85 -4.65 -19.91
C GLY A 423 -1.71 -3.93 -18.87
N ILE A 424 -2.81 -3.32 -19.32
CA ILE A 424 -3.82 -2.68 -18.46
C ILE A 424 -5.20 -3.23 -18.78
N ARG A 425 -5.95 -3.63 -17.74
CA ARG A 425 -7.37 -4.04 -17.85
C ARG A 425 -8.25 -3.01 -17.16
N ILE A 426 -9.20 -2.44 -17.91
CA ILE A 426 -10.21 -1.51 -17.40
C ILE A 426 -11.54 -2.26 -17.28
N GLY A 427 -12.10 -2.31 -16.07
CA GLY A 427 -13.36 -2.99 -15.78
C GLY A 427 -13.21 -4.44 -15.32
N ASP A 428 -14.08 -5.32 -15.81
CA ASP A 428 -14.33 -6.67 -15.28
C ASP A 428 -15.13 -6.64 -13.96
N VAL A 429 -14.53 -7.08 -12.85
CA VAL A 429 -15.19 -7.15 -11.53
C VAL A 429 -15.42 -5.78 -10.90
N GLU A 430 -14.65 -4.75 -11.29
CA GLU A 430 -14.70 -3.40 -10.71
C GLU A 430 -15.52 -2.39 -11.55
N GLY A 431 -16.18 -2.82 -12.64
CA GLY A 431 -17.03 -1.99 -13.48
C GLY A 431 -16.29 -1.04 -14.44
N GLY A 432 -15.21 -0.39 -14.00
CA GLY A 432 -14.30 0.43 -14.82
C GLY A 432 -14.92 1.72 -15.39
N HIS A 433 -16.02 2.21 -14.81
CA HIS A 433 -16.74 3.39 -15.31
C HIS A 433 -15.95 4.69 -15.08
N ASN A 434 -16.16 5.72 -15.90
CA ASN A 434 -15.61 7.07 -15.71
C ASN A 434 -14.10 7.07 -15.38
N SER A 435 -13.35 6.20 -16.04
CA SER A 435 -11.94 5.97 -15.76
C SER A 435 -11.09 6.44 -16.94
N ARG A 436 -9.89 6.92 -16.64
CA ARG A 436 -8.95 7.44 -17.63
C ARG A 436 -7.64 6.68 -17.56
N VAL A 437 -7.18 6.20 -18.71
CA VAL A 437 -5.90 5.51 -18.85
C VAL A 437 -5.08 6.25 -19.89
N HIS A 438 -4.04 6.96 -19.45
CA HIS A 438 -3.31 7.84 -20.35
C HIS A 438 -1.83 8.01 -20.05
N ASN A 439 -1.03 8.42 -21.04
CA ASN A 439 0.40 8.63 -20.86
C ASN A 439 1.15 7.42 -20.28
N ASN A 440 0.69 6.20 -20.52
CA ASN A 440 1.39 4.98 -20.09
C ASN A 440 2.25 4.41 -21.23
N THR A 441 3.33 3.72 -20.87
CA THR A 441 4.13 2.92 -21.81
C THR A 441 3.96 1.45 -21.47
N ILE A 442 3.53 0.65 -22.45
CA ILE A 442 3.15 -0.75 -22.25
C ILE A 442 3.84 -1.61 -23.29
N ASP A 443 4.74 -2.48 -22.82
CA ASP A 443 5.43 -3.48 -23.59
C ASP A 443 4.86 -4.86 -23.25
N PHE A 444 4.35 -5.60 -24.25
CA PHE A 444 3.64 -6.86 -24.00
C PHE A 444 3.85 -7.87 -25.13
N LEU A 445 3.70 -9.18 -24.86
CA LEU A 445 4.00 -10.22 -25.83
C LEU A 445 2.81 -10.60 -26.75
N SER A 446 1.83 -11.37 -26.24
CA SER A 446 0.77 -11.97 -27.08
C SER A 446 -0.67 -11.70 -26.63
N GLY A 447 -0.88 -11.10 -25.46
CA GLY A 447 -2.20 -10.71 -24.95
C GLY A 447 -2.72 -9.42 -25.60
N ALA A 448 -3.19 -8.50 -24.77
CA ALA A 448 -3.55 -7.14 -25.19
C ALA A 448 -2.77 -6.10 -24.40
N GLY A 449 -2.36 -5.01 -25.06
CA GLY A 449 -1.71 -3.90 -24.36
C GLY A 449 -2.66 -3.24 -23.38
N ILE A 450 -3.83 -2.83 -23.86
CA ILE A 450 -4.93 -2.31 -23.04
C ILE A 450 -6.22 -3.04 -23.39
N THR A 451 -6.94 -3.52 -22.37
CA THR A 451 -8.24 -4.15 -22.51
C THR A 451 -9.32 -3.34 -21.81
N VAL A 452 -10.41 -3.06 -22.51
CA VAL A 452 -11.66 -2.56 -21.93
C VAL A 452 -12.64 -3.73 -21.84
N LYS A 453 -12.94 -4.21 -20.63
CA LYS A 453 -13.66 -5.48 -20.43
C LYS A 453 -14.92 -5.31 -19.61
N GLY A 454 -16.03 -5.89 -20.08
CA GLY A 454 -17.28 -5.96 -19.32
C GLY A 454 -18.14 -4.73 -19.52
N THR A 455 -18.51 -4.02 -18.46
CA THR A 455 -19.43 -2.86 -18.50
C THR A 455 -18.82 -1.45 -18.40
N PRO A 456 -17.51 -1.18 -18.62
CA PRO A 456 -17.00 0.20 -18.57
C PRO A 456 -17.86 1.19 -19.35
N GLN A 457 -18.13 2.32 -18.72
CA GLN A 457 -18.91 3.44 -19.26
C GLN A 457 -18.08 4.71 -19.15
N ASP A 458 -18.21 5.63 -20.10
CA ASP A 458 -17.58 6.96 -20.04
C ASP A 458 -16.06 6.86 -19.80
N THR A 459 -15.42 5.90 -20.46
CA THR A 459 -14.00 5.55 -20.22
C THR A 459 -13.11 6.09 -21.33
N GLU A 460 -11.97 6.67 -20.96
CA GLU A 460 -11.03 7.28 -21.88
C GLU A 460 -9.68 6.55 -21.87
N VAL A 461 -9.15 6.27 -23.06
CA VAL A 461 -7.83 5.66 -23.27
C VAL A 461 -7.06 6.50 -24.27
N TYR A 462 -6.09 7.28 -23.82
CA TYR A 462 -5.44 8.26 -24.68
C TYR A 462 -3.96 8.52 -24.39
N ASP A 463 -3.23 9.03 -25.37
CA ASP A 463 -1.80 9.37 -25.24
C ASP A 463 -0.90 8.22 -24.71
N ASN A 464 -1.31 6.95 -24.86
CA ASN A 464 -0.50 5.81 -24.45
C ASN A 464 0.44 5.37 -25.58
N ILE A 465 1.60 4.82 -25.20
CA ILE A 465 2.53 4.11 -26.08
C ILE A 465 2.37 2.61 -25.81
N VAL A 466 1.94 1.86 -26.82
CA VAL A 466 1.61 0.43 -26.70
C VAL A 466 2.42 -0.39 -27.70
N ASN A 467 3.34 -1.21 -27.20
CA ASN A 467 4.32 -1.96 -27.99
C ASN A 467 4.13 -3.47 -27.80
N SER A 468 3.70 -4.18 -28.84
CA SER A 468 3.78 -5.64 -28.87
C SER A 468 5.19 -6.07 -29.23
N LEU A 469 5.84 -6.80 -28.31
CA LEU A 469 7.17 -7.35 -28.47
C LEU A 469 7.10 -8.61 -29.35
N SER A 470 7.61 -8.51 -30.58
CA SER A 470 7.59 -9.61 -31.56
C SER A 470 8.69 -10.67 -31.34
N ASN A 471 9.65 -10.45 -30.43
CA ASN A 471 10.94 -11.16 -30.43
C ASN A 471 11.38 -11.81 -29.10
N ILE A 472 10.51 -12.00 -28.10
CA ILE A 472 10.90 -12.75 -26.89
C ILE A 472 10.48 -14.22 -27.09
N GLY A 473 11.49 -15.11 -27.16
CA GLY A 473 11.45 -16.57 -27.04
C GLY A 473 10.21 -17.35 -27.53
N ALA A 474 10.39 -18.25 -28.50
CA ALA A 474 9.36 -19.12 -29.11
C ALA A 474 8.48 -19.97 -28.15
N ASN A 475 8.73 -19.94 -26.83
CA ASN A 475 7.99 -20.70 -25.82
C ASN A 475 7.05 -19.83 -24.94
N GLN A 476 6.98 -18.51 -25.11
CA GLN A 476 6.24 -17.61 -24.20
C GLN A 476 4.97 -16.97 -24.78
N GLY A 477 4.66 -17.21 -26.05
CA GLY A 477 3.38 -16.83 -26.65
C GLY A 477 3.47 -16.71 -28.18
N SER A 478 2.35 -16.35 -28.80
CA SER A 478 2.27 -16.24 -30.27
C SER A 478 2.99 -15.00 -30.84
N GLY A 479 3.32 -14.02 -29.98
CA GLY A 479 3.82 -12.71 -30.40
C GLY A 479 2.86 -11.95 -31.29
N LEU A 480 1.54 -12.23 -31.23
CA LEU A 480 0.46 -11.61 -32.02
C LEU A 480 -0.48 -10.74 -31.17
N GLY A 481 0.06 -10.00 -30.21
CA GLY A 481 -0.76 -9.26 -29.25
C GLY A 481 -1.48 -8.06 -29.85
N ILE A 482 -2.74 -7.81 -29.48
CA ILE A 482 -3.52 -6.65 -29.96
C ILE A 482 -3.17 -5.41 -29.12
N GLY A 483 -3.02 -4.24 -29.75
CA GLY A 483 -2.71 -3.01 -29.02
C GLY A 483 -3.79 -2.64 -28.01
N ILE A 484 -4.99 -2.31 -28.50
CA ILE A 484 -6.15 -1.99 -27.65
C ILE A 484 -7.34 -2.88 -28.04
N LEU A 485 -7.93 -3.53 -27.05
CA LEU A 485 -9.01 -4.49 -27.22
C LEU A 485 -10.20 -4.14 -26.33
N SER A 486 -11.40 -4.02 -26.89
CA SER A 486 -12.65 -3.95 -26.11
C SER A 486 -13.44 -5.24 -26.27
N ILE A 487 -13.82 -5.85 -25.15
CA ILE A 487 -14.54 -7.12 -25.09
C ILE A 487 -15.72 -7.06 -24.12
N TYR A 488 -16.84 -7.67 -24.50
CA TYR A 488 -17.98 -7.80 -23.58
C TYR A 488 -17.75 -8.98 -22.62
N GLN A 489 -18.34 -8.90 -21.42
CA GLN A 489 -18.45 -10.06 -20.53
C GLN A 489 -19.69 -10.90 -20.87
N SER A 490 -20.75 -10.23 -21.34
CA SER A 490 -21.97 -10.84 -21.87
C SER A 490 -22.63 -9.88 -22.87
N ARG A 491 -23.60 -10.32 -23.66
CA ARG A 491 -24.31 -9.43 -24.59
C ARG A 491 -24.96 -8.21 -23.91
N SER A 492 -25.35 -8.33 -22.63
CA SER A 492 -25.89 -7.23 -21.81
C SER A 492 -24.82 -6.49 -21.00
N SER A 493 -23.58 -6.98 -21.01
CA SER A 493 -22.46 -6.45 -20.24
C SER A 493 -21.32 -6.10 -21.20
N ARG A 494 -21.52 -5.02 -21.97
CA ARG A 494 -20.58 -4.56 -23.00
C ARG A 494 -20.10 -3.13 -22.71
N PRO A 495 -18.87 -2.75 -23.11
CA PRO A 495 -18.39 -1.39 -22.92
C PRO A 495 -19.21 -0.38 -23.71
N TYR A 496 -19.47 0.78 -23.13
CA TYR A 496 -20.33 1.83 -23.69
C TYR A 496 -19.70 3.20 -23.52
N ASN A 497 -19.87 4.11 -24.49
CA ASN A 497 -19.28 5.44 -24.46
C ASN A 497 -17.78 5.43 -24.15
N ILE A 498 -17.03 4.65 -24.94
CA ILE A 498 -15.58 4.54 -24.82
C ILE A 498 -14.91 5.51 -25.80
N SER A 499 -13.84 6.17 -25.35
CA SER A 499 -13.05 7.10 -26.16
C SER A 499 -11.60 6.63 -26.23
N ILE A 500 -11.09 6.35 -27.44
CA ILE A 500 -9.72 5.87 -27.67
C ILE A 500 -9.03 6.80 -28.66
N TYR A 501 -8.14 7.66 -28.20
CA TYR A 501 -7.54 8.69 -29.07
C TYR A 501 -6.08 8.99 -28.79
N ASN A 502 -5.35 9.50 -29.79
CA ASN A 502 -3.95 9.92 -29.67
C ASN A 502 -2.96 8.85 -29.16
N ASN A 503 -3.32 7.57 -29.19
CA ASN A 503 -2.39 6.51 -28.79
C ASN A 503 -1.40 6.22 -29.92
N THR A 504 -0.17 5.85 -29.55
CA THR A 504 0.82 5.31 -30.48
C THR A 504 0.93 3.80 -30.26
N ILE A 505 0.57 3.02 -31.28
CA ILE A 505 0.44 1.57 -31.19
C ILE A 505 1.33 0.89 -32.21
N TYR A 506 2.27 0.10 -31.71
CA TYR A 506 3.11 -0.79 -32.49
C TYR A 506 2.72 -2.21 -32.16
N THR A 507 2.00 -2.87 -33.06
CA THR A 507 1.61 -4.28 -32.89
C THR A 507 2.06 -5.15 -34.05
N SER A 508 2.34 -6.42 -33.76
CA SER A 508 2.52 -7.48 -34.76
C SER A 508 1.19 -7.97 -35.34
N ASN A 509 0.08 -7.86 -34.61
CA ASN A 509 -1.26 -8.22 -35.06
C ASN A 509 -1.69 -7.35 -36.25
N ASP A 510 -2.58 -7.85 -37.11
CA ASP A 510 -3.12 -7.08 -38.23
C ASP A 510 -4.01 -5.92 -37.74
N TYR A 511 -4.61 -6.08 -36.56
CA TYR A 511 -5.44 -5.08 -35.91
C TYR A 511 -4.70 -4.42 -34.76
N ALA A 512 -4.54 -3.10 -34.83
CA ALA A 512 -4.00 -2.30 -33.73
C ALA A 512 -5.06 -2.06 -32.66
N ILE A 513 -6.30 -1.84 -33.08
CA ILE A 513 -7.43 -1.57 -32.20
C ILE A 513 -8.61 -2.44 -32.64
N ASN A 514 -9.22 -3.15 -31.69
CA ASN A 514 -10.45 -3.89 -31.92
C ASN A 514 -11.49 -3.53 -30.87
N ILE A 515 -12.50 -2.78 -31.30
CA ILE A 515 -13.64 -2.40 -30.47
C ILE A 515 -14.97 -2.96 -30.98
N ALA A 516 -14.94 -4.02 -31.81
CA ALA A 516 -16.14 -4.60 -32.41
C ALA A 516 -17.20 -5.06 -31.39
N GLN A 517 -16.79 -5.35 -30.15
CA GLN A 517 -17.66 -5.84 -29.08
C GLN A 517 -18.19 -4.73 -28.15
N SER A 518 -17.84 -3.47 -28.39
CA SER A 518 -18.40 -2.33 -27.67
C SER A 518 -19.84 -2.04 -28.13
N SER A 519 -20.51 -1.14 -27.43
CA SER A 519 -21.80 -0.61 -27.88
C SER A 519 -21.69 0.07 -29.24
N THR A 520 -22.70 -0.11 -30.08
CA THR A 520 -22.83 0.55 -31.38
C THR A 520 -23.36 1.98 -31.27
N GLU A 521 -23.79 2.38 -30.08
CA GLU A 521 -24.50 3.64 -29.87
C GLU A 521 -23.60 4.82 -29.51
N SER A 522 -22.47 4.57 -28.82
CA SER A 522 -21.54 5.63 -28.41
C SER A 522 -20.12 5.11 -28.28
N TRP A 523 -19.24 5.61 -29.15
CA TRP A 523 -17.80 5.38 -29.13
C TRP A 523 -17.07 6.49 -29.91
N LEU A 524 -15.84 6.80 -29.51
CA LEU A 524 -14.91 7.67 -30.23
C LEU A 524 -13.60 6.92 -30.43
N CYS A 525 -13.09 6.88 -31.67
CA CYS A 525 -11.76 6.33 -31.93
C CYS A 525 -11.08 7.10 -33.07
N GLU A 526 -10.14 7.97 -32.72
CA GLU A 526 -9.53 8.93 -33.65
C GLU A 526 -8.06 9.24 -33.32
N ASN A 527 -7.32 9.76 -34.29
CA ASN A 527 -5.95 10.26 -34.09
C ASN A 527 -4.94 9.25 -33.49
N ASN A 528 -5.23 7.95 -33.58
CA ASN A 528 -4.29 6.91 -33.14
C ASN A 528 -3.24 6.65 -34.23
N SER A 529 -1.95 6.67 -33.87
CA SER A 529 -0.85 6.31 -34.75
C SER A 529 -0.64 4.80 -34.74
N ILE A 530 -1.10 4.13 -35.80
CA ILE A 530 -1.12 2.65 -35.90
C ILE A 530 -0.29 2.08 -37.05
N GLY A 531 0.45 2.93 -37.77
CA GLY A 531 1.20 2.52 -38.98
C GLY A 531 0.28 1.98 -40.07
N THR A 532 0.57 0.77 -40.58
CA THR A 532 -0.21 0.10 -41.63
C THR A 532 -1.26 -0.87 -41.09
N LYS A 533 -1.57 -0.80 -39.79
CA LYS A 533 -2.50 -1.71 -39.12
C LYS A 533 -3.93 -1.20 -39.22
N LEU A 534 -4.88 -2.05 -38.86
CA LEU A 534 -6.31 -1.82 -39.03
C LEU A 534 -7.02 -1.54 -37.69
N ILE A 535 -8.18 -0.89 -37.77
CA ILE A 535 -9.12 -0.71 -36.66
C ILE A 535 -10.42 -1.45 -36.97
N ILE A 536 -10.96 -2.20 -36.00
CA ILE A 536 -12.28 -2.83 -36.12
C ILE A 536 -13.29 -2.10 -35.24
N TYR A 537 -14.41 -1.67 -35.83
CA TYR A 537 -15.47 -0.89 -35.20
C TYR A 537 -16.72 -1.72 -34.84
N PRO A 538 -17.55 -1.28 -33.86
CA PRO A 538 -18.86 -1.88 -33.63
C PRO A 538 -19.78 -1.67 -34.84
N ILE A 539 -20.59 -2.68 -35.18
CA ILE A 539 -21.60 -2.58 -36.25
C ILE A 539 -23.00 -2.74 -35.64
N ALA A 540 -23.89 -1.80 -35.92
CA ALA A 540 -25.33 -1.99 -35.73
C ALA A 540 -25.82 -3.05 -36.75
N MET A 541 -25.98 -4.30 -36.32
CA MET A 541 -26.58 -5.32 -37.17
C MET A 541 -28.09 -5.10 -37.24
N ASP A 542 -28.59 -4.56 -38.37
CA ASP A 542 -30.02 -4.62 -38.73
C ASP A 542 -30.47 -6.04 -39.14
N TYR A 543 -29.57 -7.02 -39.14
CA TYR A 543 -29.89 -8.41 -39.37
C TYR A 543 -28.90 -9.31 -38.65
N SER A 544 -29.41 -10.31 -37.93
CA SER A 544 -28.62 -11.35 -37.27
C SER A 544 -28.30 -12.46 -38.27
N PRO A 545 -27.05 -12.63 -38.73
CA PRO A 545 -26.56 -13.94 -39.07
C PRO A 545 -25.77 -14.52 -37.88
N GLU A 546 -25.94 -15.82 -37.68
CA GLU A 546 -25.08 -16.59 -36.80
C GLU A 546 -23.64 -16.51 -37.34
N TRP A 547 -22.70 -16.18 -36.45
CA TRP A 547 -21.24 -16.13 -36.65
C TRP A 547 -20.71 -14.86 -37.32
N GLY A 548 -19.69 -14.31 -36.65
CA GLY A 548 -19.26 -12.93 -36.78
C GLY A 548 -18.46 -12.61 -38.02
N ASP A 549 -18.53 -11.34 -38.41
CA ASP A 549 -17.51 -10.61 -39.14
C ASP A 549 -17.74 -9.12 -38.83
N GLY A 550 -16.77 -8.50 -38.16
CA GLY A 550 -16.70 -7.04 -38.02
C GLY A 550 -16.24 -6.41 -39.34
N THR A 551 -16.48 -5.10 -39.55
CA THR A 551 -16.05 -4.41 -40.77
C THR A 551 -14.70 -3.75 -40.50
N VAL A 552 -13.76 -4.05 -41.41
CA VAL A 552 -12.40 -3.51 -41.43
C VAL A 552 -12.42 -2.22 -42.27
N TYR A 553 -11.91 -1.12 -41.71
CA TYR A 553 -11.66 0.13 -42.45
C TYR A 553 -10.18 0.49 -42.44
#